data_AF-A0A916VR63-F1
#
_entry.id   AF-A0A916VR63-F1
#
_cell.length_a   1.000
_cell.length_b   1.000
_cell.length_c   1.000
_cell.angle_alpha   90.00
_cell.angle_beta   90.00
_cell.angle_gamma   90.00
#
_symmetry.space_group_name_H-M   'P 1'
#
loop_
_entity.id
_entity.type
_entity.pdbx_description
1 polymer ?
#
loop_
_entity_poly.entity_id
_entity_poly.type
_entity_poly.pdbx_seq_one_letter_code
_entity_poly.pdbx_strand_id
1 'polypeptide(L)'
;MKHFAPLILALALATPVAAQQEEDSSELFKRFEQLSDDAQSMLKGWVDELGPKLDELGPAMEDLAERLGEMSTYHAPEVLENGDILIRRKTPLPEKEEPEAPRETPLTNPQNTIEL
;
A
#
# COMPACT_ATOMS: atom_id res chain seq x y z
N MET A 1 -23.57 -60.92 25.50
CA MET A 1 -22.63 -59.83 25.12
C MET A 1 -21.66 -60.30 24.03
N LYS A 2 -22.13 -60.57 22.80
CA LYS A 2 -21.29 -61.15 21.72
C LYS A 2 -21.51 -60.52 20.34
N HIS A 3 -22.29 -59.43 20.24
CA HIS A 3 -22.64 -58.80 18.96
C HIS A 3 -21.75 -57.60 18.57
N PHE A 4 -20.69 -57.31 19.34
CA PHE A 4 -19.74 -56.24 18.99
C PHE A 4 -18.65 -56.69 18.00
N ALA A 5 -18.46 -58.00 17.82
CA ALA A 5 -17.46 -58.56 16.92
C ALA A 5 -17.63 -58.18 15.43
N PRO A 6 -18.84 -58.19 14.82
CA PRO A 6 -18.98 -57.83 13.41
C PRO A 6 -18.83 -56.33 13.12
N LEU A 7 -19.08 -55.47 14.11
CA LEU A 7 -19.01 -54.01 13.93
C LEU A 7 -17.55 -53.52 13.78
N ILE A 8 -16.61 -54.16 14.47
CA ILE A 8 -15.18 -53.83 14.39
C ILE A 8 -14.58 -54.32 13.07
N LEU A 9 -15.04 -55.46 12.55
CA LEU A 9 -14.58 -56.01 11.27
C LEU A 9 -15.05 -55.16 10.08
N ALA A 10 -16.27 -54.62 10.13
CA ALA A 10 -16.78 -53.71 9.11
C ALA A 10 -16.04 -52.35 9.10
N LEU A 11 -15.58 -51.88 10.26
CA LEU A 11 -14.81 -50.63 10.37
C LEU A 11 -13.35 -50.80 9.91
N ALA A 12 -12.78 -52.00 10.02
CA ALA A 12 -11.44 -52.34 9.54
C ALA A 12 -11.36 -52.55 8.01
N LEU A 13 -12.49 -52.84 7.35
CA LEU A 13 -12.58 -52.96 5.88
C LEU A 13 -12.87 -51.62 5.18
N ALA A 14 -13.15 -50.56 5.94
CA ALA A 14 -13.43 -49.22 5.42
C ALA A 14 -12.18 -48.32 5.29
N THR A 15 -10.98 -48.88 5.40
CA THR A 15 -9.73 -48.14 5.19
C THR A 15 -9.02 -48.59 3.90
N PRO A 16 -9.10 -47.85 2.79
CA PRO A 16 -8.12 -47.93 1.74
C PRO A 16 -7.02 -46.89 2.08
N VAL A 17 -6.11 -47.19 3.01
CA VAL A 17 -5.17 -46.16 3.52
C VAL A 17 -3.69 -46.47 3.23
N ALA A 18 -3.35 -47.49 2.44
CA ALA A 18 -1.92 -47.76 2.18
C ALA A 18 -1.55 -48.49 0.87
N ALA A 19 -2.36 -48.44 -0.19
CA ALA A 19 -2.01 -49.15 -1.44
C ALA A 19 -2.48 -48.53 -2.78
N GLN A 20 -3.05 -47.32 -2.80
CA GLN A 20 -3.57 -46.67 -4.02
C GLN A 20 -2.61 -45.63 -4.65
N GLN A 21 -1.33 -45.65 -4.26
CA GLN A 21 -0.48 -44.46 -4.23
C GLN A 21 0.02 -43.92 -5.60
N GLU A 22 -0.17 -44.65 -6.72
CA GLU A 22 0.29 -44.20 -8.06
C GLU A 22 -0.83 -43.74 -9.01
N GLU A 23 -2.00 -44.37 -9.02
CA GLU A 23 -3.13 -43.91 -9.86
C GLU A 23 -3.91 -42.76 -9.21
N ASP A 24 -4.08 -42.82 -7.89
CA ASP A 24 -4.80 -41.79 -7.12
C ASP A 24 -4.02 -40.47 -7.12
N SER A 25 -2.68 -40.52 -7.05
CA SER A 25 -1.85 -39.31 -7.14
C SER A 25 -1.91 -38.62 -8.50
N SER A 26 -1.97 -39.40 -9.59
CA SER A 26 -2.16 -38.87 -10.96
C SER A 26 -3.55 -38.25 -11.15
N GLU A 27 -4.60 -38.89 -10.63
CA GLU A 27 -5.96 -38.36 -10.69
C GLU A 27 -6.13 -37.09 -9.83
N LEU A 28 -5.56 -37.08 -8.62
CA LEU A 28 -5.50 -35.90 -7.76
C LEU A 28 -4.76 -34.74 -8.43
N PHE A 29 -3.64 -35.02 -9.10
CA PHE A 29 -2.88 -34.00 -9.84
C PHE A 29 -3.71 -33.41 -10.99
N LYS A 30 -4.39 -34.25 -11.79
CA LYS A 30 -5.29 -33.78 -12.85
C LYS A 30 -6.45 -32.93 -12.32
N ARG A 31 -7.01 -33.29 -11.17
CA ARG A 31 -8.07 -32.49 -10.52
C ARG A 31 -7.54 -31.17 -10.00
N PHE A 32 -6.30 -31.13 -9.52
CA PHE A 32 -5.63 -29.91 -9.10
C PHE A 32 -5.31 -29.00 -10.31
N GLU A 33 -4.83 -29.57 -11.42
CA GLU A 33 -4.63 -28.84 -12.68
C GLU A 33 -5.94 -28.21 -13.15
N GLN A 34 -7.03 -29.00 -13.19
CA GLN A 34 -8.34 -28.48 -13.58
C GLN A 34 -8.83 -27.36 -12.66
N LEU A 35 -8.66 -27.50 -11.34
CA LEU A 35 -9.01 -26.45 -10.38
C LEU A 35 -8.15 -25.19 -10.58
N SER A 36 -6.87 -25.36 -10.88
CA SER A 36 -5.94 -24.27 -11.18
C SER A 36 -6.36 -23.54 -12.46
N ASP A 37 -6.72 -24.26 -13.51
CA ASP A 37 -7.19 -23.69 -14.77
C ASP A 37 -8.50 -22.91 -14.57
N ASP A 38 -9.43 -23.47 -13.80
CA ASP A 38 -10.69 -22.80 -13.45
C ASP A 38 -10.42 -21.51 -12.64
N ALA A 39 -9.53 -21.58 -11.64
CA ALA A 39 -9.15 -20.42 -10.83
C ALA A 39 -8.44 -19.33 -11.66
N GLN A 40 -7.56 -19.74 -12.59
CA GLN A 40 -6.88 -18.82 -13.50
C GLN A 40 -7.87 -18.15 -14.45
N SER A 41 -8.85 -18.90 -14.97
CA SER A 41 -9.92 -18.36 -15.81
C SER A 41 -10.78 -17.34 -15.05
N MET A 42 -11.16 -17.65 -13.81
CA MET A 42 -11.88 -16.72 -12.94
C MET A 42 -11.08 -15.45 -12.67
N LEU A 43 -9.81 -15.58 -12.30
CA LEU A 43 -8.94 -14.44 -12.04
C LEU A 43 -8.77 -13.58 -13.29
N LYS A 44 -8.62 -14.20 -14.46
CA LYS A 44 -8.57 -13.49 -15.74
C LYS A 44 -9.84 -12.70 -15.99
N GLY A 45 -11.02 -13.30 -15.79
CA GLY A 45 -12.30 -12.59 -15.92
C GLY A 45 -12.41 -11.39 -14.97
N TRP A 46 -11.93 -11.54 -13.74
CA TRP A 46 -11.85 -10.44 -12.77
C TRP A 46 -10.88 -9.34 -13.20
N VAL A 47 -9.70 -9.70 -13.73
CA VAL A 47 -8.73 -8.74 -14.24
C VAL A 47 -9.27 -8.03 -15.48
N ASP A 48 -9.97 -8.72 -16.37
CA ASP A 48 -10.58 -8.10 -17.55
C ASP A 48 -11.71 -7.12 -17.16
N GLU A 49 -12.43 -7.39 -16.06
CA GLU A 49 -13.48 -6.49 -15.54
C GLU A 49 -12.93 -5.33 -14.70
N LEU A 50 -11.95 -5.58 -13.84
CA LEU A 50 -11.40 -4.60 -12.90
C LEU A 50 -10.23 -3.82 -13.50
N GLY A 51 -9.45 -4.41 -14.40
CA GLY A 51 -8.33 -3.79 -15.10
C GLY A 51 -8.65 -2.43 -15.69
N PRO A 52 -9.67 -2.28 -16.55
CA PRO A 52 -10.02 -0.98 -17.11
C PRO A 52 -10.44 0.04 -16.04
N LYS A 53 -11.13 -0.40 -14.97
CA LYS A 53 -11.50 0.49 -13.85
C LYS A 53 -10.28 0.92 -13.03
N LEU A 54 -9.29 0.03 -12.89
CA LEU A 54 -8.02 0.33 -12.24
C LEU A 54 -7.15 1.25 -13.10
N ASP A 55 -7.16 1.09 -14.42
CA ASP A 55 -6.47 1.99 -15.35
C ASP A 55 -7.08 3.40 -15.31
N GLU A 56 -8.39 3.52 -15.19
CA GLU A 56 -9.07 4.80 -14.96
C GLU A 56 -8.74 5.42 -13.59
N LEU A 57 -8.51 4.59 -12.56
CA LEU A 57 -8.10 5.02 -11.23
C LEU A 57 -6.60 5.30 -11.11
N GLY A 58 -5.78 4.79 -12.03
CA GLY A 58 -4.32 4.94 -12.02
C GLY A 58 -3.86 6.39 -11.87
N PRO A 59 -4.31 7.32 -12.74
CA PRO A 59 -3.95 8.73 -12.65
C PRO A 59 -4.37 9.38 -11.32
N ALA A 60 -5.56 9.03 -10.81
CA ALA A 60 -6.05 9.55 -9.53
C ALA A 60 -5.25 8.99 -8.33
N MET A 61 -4.73 7.77 -8.44
CA MET A 61 -3.83 7.17 -7.46
C MET A 61 -2.43 7.79 -7.52
N GLU A 62 -1.94 8.16 -8.70
CA GLU A 62 -0.67 8.88 -8.85
C GLU A 62 -0.76 10.29 -8.26
N ASP A 63 -1.84 11.03 -8.55
CA ASP A 63 -2.12 12.34 -7.93
C ASP A 63 -2.21 12.25 -6.40
N LEU A 64 -2.83 11.18 -5.88
CA LEU A 64 -2.92 10.93 -4.45
C LEU A 64 -1.54 10.58 -3.86
N ALA A 65 -0.75 9.76 -4.55
CA ALA A 65 0.59 9.39 -4.13
C ALA A 65 1.54 10.60 -4.09
N GLU A 66 1.43 11.53 -5.04
CA GLU A 66 2.18 12.79 -5.05
C GLU A 66 1.83 13.64 -3.83
N ARG A 67 0.52 13.87 -3.57
CA ARG A 67 0.04 14.61 -2.39
C ARG A 67 0.46 13.96 -1.07
N LEU A 68 0.41 12.63 -0.97
CA LEU A 68 0.90 11.90 0.21
C LEU A 68 2.43 11.99 0.35
N GLY A 69 3.16 12.02 -0.77
CA GLY A 69 4.59 12.27 -0.81
C GLY A 69 4.95 13.62 -0.19
N GLU A 70 4.22 14.68 -0.49
CA GLU A 70 4.40 15.99 0.15
C GLU A 70 4.20 15.93 1.67
N MET A 71 3.14 15.24 2.13
CA MET A 71 2.87 15.02 3.55
C MET A 71 3.95 14.18 4.25
N SER A 72 4.61 13.27 3.52
CA SER A 72 5.69 12.43 4.05
C SER A 72 6.90 13.25 4.55
N THR A 73 7.04 14.48 4.05
CA THR A 73 8.05 15.46 4.47
C THR A 73 7.88 15.92 5.92
N TYR A 74 6.74 15.62 6.55
CA TYR A 74 6.42 15.99 7.92
C TYR A 74 6.32 14.76 8.84
N HIS A 75 6.53 14.97 10.13
CA HIS A 75 6.25 14.02 11.20
C HIS A 75 4.75 13.99 11.51
N ALA A 76 4.33 12.98 12.26
CA ALA A 76 2.96 12.91 12.77
C ALA A 76 2.65 14.13 13.67
N PRO A 77 1.38 14.58 13.73
CA PRO A 77 1.01 15.74 14.53
C PRO A 77 1.16 15.50 16.05
N GLU A 78 1.78 16.43 16.76
CA GLU A 78 1.91 16.45 18.23
C GLU A 78 0.91 17.47 18.81
N VAL A 79 0.07 17.07 19.76
CA VAL A 79 -0.82 17.99 20.48
C VAL A 79 -0.07 18.56 21.69
N LEU A 80 0.00 19.89 21.77
CA LEU A 80 0.68 20.62 22.85
C LEU A 80 -0.25 20.82 24.06
N GLU A 81 0.32 21.17 25.22
CA GLU A 81 -0.43 21.39 26.47
C GLU A 81 -1.45 22.54 26.38
N ASN A 82 -1.23 23.50 25.47
CA ASN A 82 -2.15 24.60 25.19
C ASN A 82 -3.30 24.21 24.24
N GLY A 83 -3.27 23.01 23.66
CA GLY A 83 -4.25 22.51 22.69
C GLY A 83 -3.90 22.77 21.22
N ASP A 84 -2.76 23.41 20.91
CA ASP A 84 -2.29 23.58 19.54
C ASP A 84 -1.68 22.29 18.99
N ILE A 85 -1.64 22.18 17.66
CA ILE A 85 -1.03 21.04 16.95
C ILE A 85 0.29 21.47 16.30
N LEU A 86 1.39 20.83 16.67
CA LEU A 86 2.70 21.00 16.07
C LEU A 86 2.96 19.89 15.03
N ILE A 87 3.25 20.28 13.79
CA ILE A 87 3.66 19.36 12.72
C ILE A 87 5.12 19.67 12.36
N ARG A 88 6.05 18.85 12.84
CA ARG A 88 7.49 19.03 12.59
C ARG A 88 7.86 18.55 11.19
N ARG A 89 8.80 19.23 10.52
CA ARG A 89 9.29 18.81 9.21
C ARG A 89 10.49 17.89 9.35
N LYS A 90 10.53 16.79 8.59
CA LYS A 90 11.63 15.82 8.54
C LYS A 90 12.82 16.36 7.77
N THR A 91 12.57 16.93 6.59
CA THR A 91 13.61 17.46 5.72
C THR A 91 13.82 18.95 6.04
N PRO A 92 15.01 19.38 6.51
CA PRO A 92 15.27 20.80 6.76
C PRO A 92 15.16 21.61 5.45
N LEU A 93 14.70 22.87 5.56
CA LEU A 93 14.77 23.79 4.41
C LEU A 93 16.24 24.15 4.17
N PRO A 94 16.64 24.42 2.91
CA PRO A 94 17.88 25.13 2.68
C PRO A 94 17.84 26.46 3.43
N GLU A 95 18.98 26.84 4.01
CA GLU A 95 19.12 28.07 4.77
C GLU A 95 18.73 29.23 3.87
N LYS A 96 17.68 29.96 4.26
CA LYS A 96 17.20 31.11 3.51
C LYS A 96 18.32 32.15 3.57
N GLU A 97 18.93 32.45 2.42
CA GLU A 97 19.83 33.61 2.31
C GLU A 97 19.08 34.80 2.90
N GLU A 98 19.61 35.36 3.99
CA GLU A 98 19.02 36.53 4.62
C GLU A 98 18.88 37.60 3.54
N PRO A 99 17.69 38.21 3.37
CA PRO A 99 17.58 39.33 2.44
C PRO A 99 18.62 40.36 2.88
N GLU A 100 19.55 40.70 1.98
CA GLU A 100 20.52 41.76 2.25
C GLU A 100 19.75 42.93 2.84
N ALA A 101 20.11 43.32 4.07
CA ALA A 101 19.46 44.42 4.78
C ALA A 101 19.24 45.57 3.79
N PRO A 102 18.05 46.21 3.77
CA PRO A 102 17.78 47.30 2.83
C PRO A 102 18.96 48.25 2.88
N ARG A 103 19.72 48.34 1.77
CA ARG A 103 20.82 49.30 1.67
C ARG A 103 20.19 50.64 2.01
N GLU A 104 20.58 51.20 3.14
CA GLU A 104 20.12 52.51 3.57
C GLU A 104 20.38 53.44 2.40
N THR A 105 19.32 53.80 1.67
CA THR A 105 19.42 54.81 0.64
C THR A 105 19.81 56.07 1.41
N PRO A 106 20.97 56.69 1.12
CA PRO A 106 21.37 57.88 1.83
C PRO A 106 20.24 58.89 1.68
N LEU A 107 19.63 59.31 2.80
CA LEU A 107 18.65 60.38 2.81
C LEU A 107 19.30 61.57 2.11
N THR A 108 18.89 61.83 0.87
CA THR A 108 19.41 62.96 0.11
C THR A 108 18.84 64.20 0.80
N ASN A 109 19.68 64.88 1.59
CA ASN A 109 19.29 66.10 2.27
C ASN A 109 18.86 67.13 1.20
N PRO A 110 17.62 67.62 1.20
CA PRO A 110 17.15 68.60 0.22
C PRO A 110 17.78 69.99 0.37
N GLN A 111 18.72 70.20 1.32
CA GLN A 111 19.26 71.53 1.63
C GLN A 111 20.50 71.97 0.84
N ASN A 112 20.97 71.25 -0.19
CA ASN A 112 21.97 71.84 -1.08
C ASN A 112 21.30 72.57 -2.27
N THR A 113 20.78 73.75 -1.97
CA THR A 113 20.50 74.77 -2.98
C THR A 113 21.83 75.18 -3.60
N ILE A 114 22.11 74.71 -4.81
CA ILE A 114 23.14 75.34 -5.65
C ILE A 114 22.54 76.67 -6.08
N GLU A 115 22.98 77.76 -5.45
CA GLU A 115 22.75 79.11 -5.97
C GLU A 115 23.45 79.24 -7.33
N LEU A 116 22.72 79.82 -8.29
CA LEU A 116 23.11 80.07 -9.68
C LEU A 116 24.27 81.06 -9.80
#